data_AF-A0A367M1F7-F1
#
_entry.id   AF-A0A367M1F7-F1
#
_cell.length_a   1.000
_cell.length_b   1.000
_cell.length_c   1.000
_cell.angle_alpha   90.00
_cell.angle_beta   90.00
_cell.angle_gamma   90.00
#
_symmetry.space_group_name_H-M   'P 1'
#
loop_
_entity.id
_entity.type
_entity.pdbx_description
1 polymer ?
#
loop_
_entity_poly.entity_id
_entity_poly.type
_entity_poly.pdbx_seq_one_letter_code
_entity_poly.pdbx_strand_id
1 'polypeptide(L)'
;ALAIAVAIFAFHMPADMAFAAAGYGFLYGLWPIAWIIVAAVFLYKLTVKSGQFEVIRSSVLSITGDQRLQVLLIGFSFGAFLEGAAGFGAPVAITAALLVGLGFNPLYAAGLCLIANTAPVAFGALGIPIIVAGQVTGIDAFKIGAMTGRQLPFLSILVPFWLVFMMDGWRGIRETWPAAIVAGGSFAITQYLTSNFIGPELPDITSALVSLVSLTLFLKVWQPQGASEALAAGGGAAVAGGGFGGQRSVEPSAYSFGEILKAWSPFLVLTVLVTIWTLKPFKALFAPGGELYWLVFNFAIPHLDQLVVKGAPIATSATP
;
A
#
# COMPACT_ATOMS: atom_id res chain seq x y z
N ALA A 1 -6.59 14.17 -23.94
CA ALA A 1 -6.53 15.35 -24.84
C ALA A 1 -5.18 16.07 -24.74
N LEU A 2 -4.87 16.69 -23.58
CA LEU A 2 -3.59 17.41 -23.39
C LEU A 2 -2.35 16.56 -23.72
N ALA A 3 -2.27 15.35 -23.18
CA ALA A 3 -1.15 14.44 -23.44
C ALA A 3 -0.97 14.08 -24.93
N ILE A 4 -2.08 13.92 -25.67
CA ILE A 4 -2.06 13.63 -27.12
C ILE A 4 -1.57 14.86 -27.88
N ALA A 5 -2.06 16.06 -27.51
CA ALA A 5 -1.60 17.31 -28.13
C ALA A 5 -0.10 17.52 -27.90
N VAL A 6 0.40 17.28 -26.69
CA VAL A 6 1.84 17.35 -26.39
C VAL A 6 2.63 16.31 -27.20
N ALA A 7 2.15 15.07 -27.28
CA ALA A 7 2.82 14.02 -28.06
C ALA A 7 2.94 14.38 -29.56
N ILE A 8 1.87 14.91 -30.15
CA ILE A 8 1.84 15.26 -31.58
C ILE A 8 2.64 16.55 -31.84
N PHE A 9 2.42 17.61 -31.07
CA PHE A 9 2.97 18.93 -31.39
C PHE A 9 4.37 19.18 -30.80
N ALA A 10 4.67 18.66 -29.60
CA ALA A 10 5.98 18.86 -28.98
C ALA A 10 6.96 17.74 -29.37
N PHE A 11 6.51 16.49 -29.32
CA PHE A 11 7.34 15.32 -29.61
C PHE A 11 7.24 14.83 -31.06
N HIS A 12 6.46 15.51 -31.91
CA HIS A 12 6.31 15.19 -33.34
C HIS A 12 5.89 13.74 -33.59
N MET A 13 5.13 13.14 -32.66
CA MET A 13 4.62 11.79 -32.80
C MET A 13 3.54 11.74 -33.89
N PRO A 14 3.60 10.78 -34.83
CA PRO A 14 2.54 10.56 -35.80
C PRO A 14 1.17 10.41 -35.11
N ALA A 15 0.15 11.09 -35.65
CA ALA A 15 -1.15 11.19 -34.99
C ALA A 15 -1.83 9.81 -34.84
N ASP A 16 -1.69 8.95 -35.84
CA ASP A 16 -2.13 7.55 -35.82
C ASP A 16 -1.52 6.78 -34.64
N MET A 17 -0.21 6.91 -34.41
CA MET A 17 0.47 6.28 -33.28
C MET A 17 0.01 6.88 -31.94
N ALA A 18 -0.20 8.19 -31.87
CA ALA A 18 -0.65 8.85 -30.65
C ALA A 18 -2.06 8.37 -30.23
N PHE A 19 -2.98 8.22 -31.20
CA PHE A 19 -4.31 7.66 -30.94
C PHE A 19 -4.27 6.16 -30.67
N ALA A 20 -3.43 5.39 -31.36
CA ALA A 20 -3.22 3.98 -31.07
C ALA A 20 -2.72 3.78 -29.63
N ALA A 21 -1.71 4.55 -29.19
CA ALA A 21 -1.16 4.49 -27.85
C ALA A 21 -2.20 4.87 -26.78
N ALA A 22 -3.03 5.88 -27.06
CA ALA A 22 -4.15 6.23 -26.20
C ALA A 22 -5.18 5.09 -26.07
N GLY A 23 -5.52 4.43 -27.19
CA GLY A 23 -6.40 3.26 -27.20
C GLY A 23 -5.81 2.08 -26.42
N TYR A 24 -4.51 1.81 -26.57
CA TYR A 24 -3.83 0.79 -25.79
C TYR A 24 -3.87 1.10 -24.29
N GLY A 25 -3.54 2.33 -23.90
CA GLY A 25 -3.61 2.76 -22.49
C GLY A 25 -5.03 2.63 -21.92
N PHE A 26 -6.06 2.95 -22.70
CA PHE A 26 -7.45 2.76 -22.30
C PHE A 26 -7.80 1.28 -22.08
N LEU A 27 -7.44 0.40 -23.02
CA LEU A 27 -7.67 -1.04 -22.89
C LEU A 27 -6.89 -1.65 -21.72
N TYR A 28 -5.66 -1.20 -21.49
CA TYR A 28 -4.84 -1.59 -20.35
C TYR A 28 -5.43 -1.08 -19.03
N GLY A 29 -6.03 0.11 -19.01
CA GLY A 29 -6.79 0.58 -17.85
C GLY A 29 -8.04 -0.26 -17.59
N LEU A 30 -8.78 -0.60 -18.65
CA LEU A 30 -10.07 -1.27 -18.54
C LEU A 30 -9.95 -2.77 -18.24
N TRP A 31 -8.94 -3.44 -18.78
CA TRP A 31 -8.78 -4.88 -18.61
C TRP A 31 -8.04 -5.23 -17.30
N PRO A 32 -6.71 -5.10 -17.18
CA PRO A 32 -6.04 -5.52 -15.94
C PRO A 32 -6.35 -4.62 -14.74
N ILE A 33 -6.36 -3.29 -14.88
CA ILE A 33 -6.47 -2.38 -13.73
C ILE A 33 -7.90 -2.35 -13.17
N ALA A 34 -8.90 -2.09 -14.02
CA ALA A 34 -10.28 -2.00 -13.55
C ALA A 34 -10.77 -3.33 -12.97
N TRP A 35 -10.32 -4.48 -13.52
CA TRP A 35 -10.68 -5.80 -12.97
C TRP A 35 -10.12 -6.01 -11.56
N ILE A 36 -8.88 -5.59 -11.29
CA ILE A 36 -8.30 -5.62 -9.93
C ILE A 36 -9.12 -4.76 -8.97
N ILE A 37 -9.48 -3.53 -9.38
CA ILE A 37 -10.26 -2.61 -8.54
C ILE A 37 -11.65 -3.20 -8.26
N VAL A 38 -12.33 -3.74 -9.28
CA VAL A 38 -13.65 -4.37 -9.12
C VAL A 38 -13.56 -5.55 -8.16
N ALA A 39 -12.56 -6.42 -8.30
CA ALA A 39 -12.34 -7.56 -7.41
C ALA A 39 -12.03 -7.12 -5.97
N ALA A 40 -11.19 -6.10 -5.79
CA ALA A 40 -10.84 -5.55 -4.47
C ALA A 40 -12.05 -4.90 -3.77
N VAL A 41 -12.82 -4.10 -4.50
CA VAL A 41 -14.07 -3.49 -3.98
C VAL A 41 -15.11 -4.56 -3.69
N PHE A 42 -15.19 -5.62 -4.50
CA PHE A 42 -16.05 -6.76 -4.23
C PHE A 42 -15.66 -7.49 -2.94
N LEU A 43 -14.36 -7.76 -2.74
CA LEU A 43 -13.83 -8.32 -1.49
C LEU A 43 -14.20 -7.43 -0.28
N TYR A 44 -14.02 -6.12 -0.39
CA TYR A 44 -14.41 -5.16 0.64
C TYR A 44 -15.93 -5.18 0.91
N LYS A 45 -16.77 -5.15 -0.13
CA LYS A 45 -18.22 -5.23 0.05
C LYS A 45 -18.66 -6.55 0.67
N LEU A 46 -17.98 -7.66 0.35
CA LEU A 46 -18.22 -8.95 1.00
C LEU A 46 -17.87 -8.90 2.49
N THR A 47 -16.73 -8.33 2.88
CA THR A 47 -16.35 -8.24 4.31
C THR A 47 -17.29 -7.33 5.09
N VAL A 48 -17.77 -6.23 4.48
CA VAL A 48 -18.79 -5.36 5.07
C VAL A 48 -20.13 -6.10 5.21
N LYS A 49 -20.64 -6.71 4.14
CA LYS A 49 -21.96 -7.37 4.14
C LYS A 49 -22.00 -8.62 5.02
N SER A 50 -20.88 -9.32 5.19
CA SER A 50 -20.75 -10.48 6.08
C SER A 50 -20.53 -10.11 7.56
N GLY A 51 -20.48 -8.82 7.90
CA GLY A 51 -20.22 -8.33 9.26
C GLY A 51 -18.79 -8.52 9.76
N GLN A 52 -17.92 -9.14 8.96
CA GLN A 52 -16.50 -9.36 9.32
C GLN A 52 -15.74 -8.05 9.45
N PHE A 53 -16.17 -6.99 8.77
CA PHE A 53 -15.60 -5.65 8.91
C PHE A 53 -15.68 -5.12 10.35
N GLU A 54 -16.78 -5.36 11.06
CA GLU A 54 -16.90 -4.94 12.46
C GLU A 54 -15.99 -5.74 13.38
N VAL A 55 -15.73 -7.02 13.06
CA VAL A 55 -14.75 -7.84 13.78
C VAL A 55 -13.34 -7.30 13.57
N ILE A 56 -12.98 -6.92 12.34
CA ILE A 56 -11.69 -6.27 12.04
C ILE A 56 -11.56 -4.97 12.81
N ARG A 57 -12.59 -4.11 12.76
CA ARG A 57 -12.63 -2.84 13.50
C ARG A 57 -12.48 -3.05 15.01
N SER A 58 -13.21 -4.00 15.59
CA SER A 58 -13.13 -4.36 17.00
C SER A 58 -11.75 -4.90 17.37
N SER A 59 -11.15 -5.73 16.50
CA SER A 59 -9.80 -6.26 16.72
C SER A 59 -8.76 -5.15 16.82
N VAL A 60 -8.85 -4.11 15.98
CA VAL A 60 -7.92 -2.98 16.03
C VAL A 60 -8.15 -2.10 17.26
N LEU A 61 -9.42 -1.81 17.60
CA LEU A 61 -9.76 -1.01 18.79
C LEU A 61 -9.32 -1.67 20.11
N SER A 62 -9.31 -3.00 20.14
CA SER A 62 -8.85 -3.75 21.32
C SER A 62 -7.32 -3.69 21.54
N ILE A 63 -6.55 -3.27 20.53
CA ILE A 63 -5.09 -3.15 20.65
C ILE A 63 -4.70 -1.84 21.35
N THR A 64 -5.35 -0.74 20.98
CA THR A 64 -5.03 0.58 21.55
C THR A 64 -6.19 1.57 21.41
N GLY A 65 -6.36 2.38 22.45
CA GLY A 65 -7.34 3.48 22.50
C GLY A 65 -6.78 4.81 22.02
N ASP A 66 -5.47 4.86 21.74
CA ASP A 66 -4.80 6.05 21.23
C ASP A 66 -5.01 6.20 19.72
N GLN A 67 -5.64 7.30 19.31
CA GLN A 67 -5.92 7.62 17.92
C GLN A 67 -4.65 7.66 17.06
N ARG A 68 -3.51 8.12 17.60
CA ARG A 68 -2.23 8.21 16.89
C ARG A 68 -1.74 6.81 16.51
N LEU A 69 -1.84 5.87 17.44
CA LEU A 69 -1.44 4.49 17.24
C LEU A 69 -2.42 3.73 16.33
N GLN A 70 -3.71 4.06 16.38
CA GLN A 70 -4.71 3.53 15.44
C GLN A 70 -4.41 3.95 13.98
N VAL A 71 -3.96 5.18 13.76
CA VAL A 71 -3.54 5.64 12.43
C VAL A 71 -2.30 4.89 11.93
N LEU A 72 -1.35 4.57 12.81
CA LEU A 72 -0.21 3.74 12.44
C LEU A 72 -0.61 2.30 12.07
N LEU A 73 -1.49 1.68 12.86
CA LEU A 73 -1.99 0.33 12.58
C LEU A 73 -2.82 0.27 11.28
N ILE A 74 -3.76 1.21 11.11
CA ILE A 74 -4.74 1.18 10.02
C ILE A 74 -4.22 1.90 8.78
N GLY A 75 -3.89 3.18 8.92
CA GLY A 75 -3.51 4.03 7.80
C GLY A 75 -2.17 3.63 7.20
N PHE A 76 -1.18 3.35 8.04
CA PHE A 76 0.17 2.99 7.59
C PHE A 76 0.31 1.49 7.32
N SER A 77 0.26 0.63 8.35
CA SER A 77 0.56 -0.80 8.16
C SER A 77 -0.53 -1.53 7.37
N PHE A 78 -1.81 -1.47 7.78
CA PHE A 78 -2.89 -2.13 7.04
C PHE A 78 -3.15 -1.49 5.67
N GLY A 79 -3.03 -0.17 5.55
CA GLY A 79 -3.11 0.55 4.28
C GLY A 79 -2.04 0.09 3.29
N ALA A 80 -0.78 0.01 3.71
CA ALA A 80 0.30 -0.49 2.88
C ALA A 80 0.10 -1.95 2.44
N PHE A 81 -0.48 -2.78 3.31
CA PHE A 81 -0.83 -4.15 2.95
C PHE A 81 -1.84 -4.20 1.79
N LEU A 82 -2.89 -3.38 1.87
CA LEU A 82 -3.88 -3.26 0.82
C LEU A 82 -3.28 -2.64 -0.45
N GLU A 83 -2.34 -1.71 -0.34
CA GLU A 83 -1.63 -1.12 -1.49
C GLU A 83 -0.78 -2.14 -2.23
N GLY A 84 -0.03 -2.97 -1.49
CA GLY A 84 0.70 -4.07 -2.09
C GLY A 84 -0.21 -5.03 -2.88
N ALA A 85 -1.39 -5.36 -2.34
CA ALA A 85 -2.28 -6.35 -2.94
C ALA A 85 -3.22 -5.80 -4.04
N ALA A 86 -3.78 -4.60 -3.87
CA ALA A 86 -4.79 -4.01 -4.75
C ALA A 86 -4.29 -2.78 -5.51
N GLY A 87 -3.54 -1.91 -4.83
CA GLY A 87 -3.04 -0.63 -5.37
C GLY A 87 -4.12 0.35 -5.85
N PHE A 88 -3.72 1.30 -6.69
CA PHE A 88 -4.59 2.24 -7.42
C PHE A 88 -5.52 3.08 -6.53
N GLY A 89 -5.11 3.38 -5.29
CA GLY A 89 -5.85 4.26 -4.37
C GLY A 89 -7.07 3.64 -3.68
N ALA A 90 -7.47 2.41 -4.04
CA ALA A 90 -8.46 1.65 -3.28
C ALA A 90 -8.11 1.49 -1.78
N PRO A 91 -6.84 1.26 -1.39
CA PRO A 91 -6.42 1.15 0.01
C PRO A 91 -6.71 2.39 0.84
N VAL A 92 -6.45 3.56 0.27
CA VAL A 92 -6.69 4.86 0.91
C VAL A 92 -8.18 5.01 1.22
N ALA A 93 -9.07 4.65 0.29
CA ALA A 93 -10.50 4.72 0.51
C ALA A 93 -10.97 3.79 1.63
N ILE A 94 -10.48 2.54 1.66
CA ILE A 94 -10.86 1.54 2.67
C ILE A 94 -10.36 1.95 4.07
N THR A 95 -9.09 2.35 4.17
CA THR A 95 -8.49 2.75 5.45
C THR A 95 -9.06 4.07 5.98
N ALA A 96 -9.35 5.04 5.10
CA ALA A 96 -10.02 6.27 5.49
C ALA A 96 -11.43 5.97 6.02
N ALA A 97 -12.19 5.10 5.35
CA ALA A 97 -13.51 4.68 5.83
C ALA A 97 -13.44 3.98 7.20
N LEU A 98 -12.42 3.16 7.44
CA LEU A 98 -12.15 2.55 8.75
C LEU A 98 -11.89 3.61 9.83
N LEU A 99 -10.98 4.56 9.57
CA LEU A 99 -10.69 5.65 10.50
C LEU A 99 -11.92 6.54 10.76
N VAL A 100 -12.74 6.82 9.75
CA VAL A 100 -14.01 7.53 9.92
C VAL A 100 -14.98 6.73 10.79
N GLY A 101 -15.04 5.40 10.61
CA GLY A 101 -15.77 4.51 11.51
C GLY A 101 -15.23 4.59 12.95
N LEU A 102 -13.95 4.85 13.14
CA LEU A 102 -13.34 5.17 14.43
C LEU A 102 -13.56 6.63 14.86
N GLY A 103 -14.47 7.38 14.25
CA GLY A 103 -14.86 8.73 14.66
C GLY A 103 -13.83 9.82 14.32
N PHE A 104 -12.90 9.57 13.39
CA PHE A 104 -12.08 10.62 12.81
C PHE A 104 -12.91 11.49 11.86
N ASN A 105 -12.54 12.76 11.72
CA ASN A 105 -13.13 13.61 10.69
C ASN A 105 -12.83 13.04 9.28
N PRO A 106 -13.82 12.90 8.38
CA PRO A 106 -13.62 12.29 7.07
C PRO A 106 -12.51 12.89 6.21
N LEU A 107 -12.44 14.22 6.13
CA LEU A 107 -11.44 14.89 5.30
C LEU A 107 -10.03 14.69 5.88
N TYR A 108 -9.94 14.74 7.22
CA TYR A 108 -8.69 14.55 7.93
C TYR A 108 -8.19 13.10 7.85
N ALA A 109 -9.07 12.11 8.04
CA ALA A 109 -8.77 10.70 7.89
C ALA A 109 -8.29 10.36 6.48
N ALA A 110 -8.96 10.89 5.45
CA ALA A 110 -8.53 10.74 4.06
C ALA A 110 -7.13 11.34 3.84
N GLY A 111 -6.85 12.53 4.39
CA GLY A 111 -5.54 13.16 4.33
C GLY A 111 -4.43 12.33 4.98
N LEU A 112 -4.67 11.82 6.20
CA LEU A 112 -3.72 10.96 6.91
C LEU A 112 -3.45 9.66 6.15
N CYS A 113 -4.48 9.01 5.60
CA CYS A 113 -4.33 7.81 4.78
C CYS A 113 -3.56 8.07 3.48
N LEU A 114 -3.79 9.21 2.81
CA LEU A 114 -3.04 9.59 1.61
C LEU A 114 -1.55 9.75 1.92
N ILE A 115 -1.22 10.40 3.02
CA ILE A 115 0.17 10.58 3.45
C ILE A 115 0.79 9.25 3.84
N ALA A 116 0.07 8.43 4.60
CA ALA A 116 0.53 7.11 5.01
C ALA A 116 0.87 6.20 3.82
N ASN A 117 0.11 6.33 2.72
CA ASN A 117 0.31 5.56 1.50
C ASN A 117 1.54 5.99 0.68
N THR A 118 2.28 7.02 1.09
CA THR A 118 3.49 7.48 0.39
C THR A 118 4.62 6.45 0.42
N ALA A 119 4.77 5.73 1.52
CA ALA A 119 5.83 4.72 1.71
C ALA A 119 5.68 3.45 0.84
N PRO A 120 4.48 2.83 0.73
CA PRO A 120 4.32 1.62 -0.06
C PRO A 120 4.28 1.85 -1.58
N VAL A 121 3.65 2.93 -2.07
CA VAL A 121 3.17 3.07 -3.46
C VAL A 121 4.11 2.62 -4.60
N ALA A 122 5.43 2.70 -4.41
CA ALA A 122 6.41 2.21 -5.39
C ALA A 122 6.27 0.70 -5.69
N PHE A 123 5.91 -0.13 -4.70
CA PHE A 123 5.72 -1.57 -4.88
C PHE A 123 4.24 -1.98 -4.88
N GLY A 124 3.34 -1.00 -5.00
CA GLY A 124 1.90 -1.21 -5.04
C GLY A 124 1.45 -2.07 -6.23
N ALA A 125 0.28 -2.68 -6.08
CA ALA A 125 -0.31 -3.61 -7.05
C ALA A 125 0.71 -4.65 -7.55
N LEU A 126 1.36 -5.35 -6.62
CA LEU A 126 2.35 -6.39 -6.91
C LEU A 126 3.55 -5.88 -7.71
N GLY A 127 4.04 -4.68 -7.39
CA GLY A 127 5.22 -4.11 -8.03
C GLY A 127 5.01 -3.62 -9.46
N ILE A 128 3.76 -3.46 -9.93
CA ILE A 128 3.46 -2.96 -11.28
C ILE A 128 4.25 -1.68 -11.62
N PRO A 129 4.36 -0.66 -10.75
CA PRO A 129 5.15 0.54 -11.08
C PRO A 129 6.61 0.23 -11.41
N ILE A 130 7.25 -0.68 -10.67
CA ILE A 130 8.63 -1.12 -10.92
C ILE A 130 8.73 -2.00 -12.17
N ILE A 131 7.79 -2.91 -12.36
CA ILE A 131 7.75 -3.80 -13.53
C ILE A 131 7.60 -2.97 -14.81
N VAL A 132 6.64 -2.06 -14.84
CA VAL A 132 6.39 -1.17 -15.98
C VAL A 132 7.60 -0.26 -16.20
N ALA A 133 8.21 0.29 -15.14
CA ALA A 133 9.44 1.07 -15.27
C ALA A 133 10.58 0.25 -15.93
N GLY A 134 10.74 -1.02 -15.54
CA GLY A 134 11.72 -1.91 -16.18
C GLY A 134 11.38 -2.20 -17.65
N GLN A 135 10.10 -2.44 -17.95
CA GLN A 135 9.63 -2.66 -19.32
C GLN A 135 9.85 -1.45 -20.22
N VAL A 136 9.62 -0.22 -19.74
CA VAL A 136 9.80 0.99 -20.54
C VAL A 136 11.28 1.33 -20.71
N THR A 137 12.07 1.23 -19.65
CA THR A 137 13.52 1.58 -19.67
C THR A 137 14.40 0.49 -20.29
N GLY A 138 13.94 -0.77 -20.31
CA GLY A 138 14.77 -1.92 -20.69
C GLY A 138 15.76 -2.35 -19.59
N ILE A 139 15.67 -1.74 -18.41
CA ILE A 139 16.45 -2.14 -17.24
C ILE A 139 15.69 -3.26 -16.53
N ASP A 140 16.42 -4.23 -15.98
CA ASP A 140 15.86 -5.28 -15.16
C ASP A 140 15.04 -4.69 -13.98
N ALA A 141 13.75 -5.02 -13.93
CA ALA A 141 12.83 -4.58 -12.88
C ALA A 141 13.32 -4.97 -11.49
N PHE A 142 14.03 -6.09 -11.36
CA PHE A 142 14.64 -6.48 -10.09
C PHE A 142 15.69 -5.46 -9.62
N LYS A 143 16.52 -4.94 -10.54
CA LYS A 143 17.52 -3.91 -10.22
C LYS A 143 16.88 -2.58 -9.84
N ILE A 144 15.84 -2.17 -10.57
CA ILE A 144 15.07 -0.96 -10.24
C ILE A 144 14.43 -1.12 -8.86
N GLY A 145 13.79 -2.25 -8.59
CA GLY A 145 13.18 -2.56 -7.30
C GLY A 145 14.20 -2.57 -6.16
N ALA A 146 15.36 -3.21 -6.35
CA ALA A 146 16.43 -3.24 -5.35
C ALA A 146 16.96 -1.84 -5.03
N MET A 147 17.17 -0.98 -6.04
CA MET A 147 17.60 0.41 -5.82
C MET A 147 16.52 1.25 -5.14
N THR A 148 15.27 1.11 -5.58
CA THR A 148 14.12 1.79 -5.00
C THR A 148 13.95 1.41 -3.53
N GLY A 149 14.06 0.13 -3.20
CA GLY A 149 14.00 -0.39 -1.83
C GLY A 149 15.27 -0.17 -1.00
N ARG A 150 16.32 0.47 -1.55
CA ARG A 150 17.43 1.04 -0.76
C ARG A 150 17.18 2.49 -0.36
N GLN A 151 16.39 3.21 -1.14
CA GLN A 151 16.09 4.63 -0.93
C GLN A 151 14.81 4.84 -0.11
N LEU A 152 13.76 4.06 -0.40
CA LEU A 152 12.48 4.15 0.30
C LEU A 152 12.54 3.88 1.81
N PRO A 153 13.35 2.93 2.35
CA PRO A 153 13.41 2.66 3.78
C PRO A 153 13.58 3.90 4.65
N PHE A 154 14.34 4.91 4.19
CA PHE A 154 14.51 6.17 4.92
C PHE A 154 13.18 6.93 5.07
N LEU A 155 12.39 7.00 4.00
CA LEU A 155 11.06 7.62 4.01
C LEU A 155 10.06 6.77 4.80
N SER A 156 10.12 5.44 4.67
CA SER A 156 9.24 4.51 5.37
C SER A 156 9.38 4.61 6.90
N ILE A 157 10.59 4.90 7.41
CA ILE A 157 10.79 5.18 8.84
C ILE A 157 10.21 6.54 9.21
N LEU A 158 10.36 7.56 8.36
CA LEU A 158 9.95 8.94 8.63
C LEU A 158 8.43 9.12 8.59
N VAL A 159 7.72 8.39 7.73
CA VAL A 159 6.26 8.54 7.52
C VAL A 159 5.46 8.35 8.82
N PRO A 160 5.66 7.29 9.64
CA PRO A 160 5.00 7.15 10.94
C PRO A 160 5.20 8.36 11.86
N PHE A 161 6.41 8.92 11.92
CA PHE A 161 6.67 10.12 12.72
C PHE A 161 5.92 11.33 12.19
N TRP A 162 5.88 11.49 10.86
CA TRP A 162 5.18 12.59 10.22
C TRP A 162 3.66 12.51 10.46
N LEU A 163 3.07 11.31 10.39
CA LEU A 163 1.66 11.09 10.71
C LEU A 163 1.34 11.49 12.16
N VAL A 164 2.16 11.03 13.11
CA VAL A 164 2.01 11.39 14.53
C VAL A 164 2.18 12.90 14.75
N PHE A 165 3.16 13.51 14.09
CA PHE A 165 3.41 14.94 14.17
C PHE A 165 2.21 15.77 13.69
N MET A 166 1.59 15.37 12.58
CA MET A 166 0.41 16.08 12.08
C MET A 166 -0.78 15.99 13.02
N MET A 167 -0.90 14.90 13.77
CA MET A 167 -2.01 14.68 14.71
C MET A 167 -1.85 15.43 16.03
N ASP A 168 -0.67 15.40 16.63
CA ASP A 168 -0.46 15.90 18.00
C ASP A 168 0.90 16.59 18.20
N GLY A 169 1.51 17.04 17.10
CA GLY A 169 2.75 17.81 17.10
C GLY A 169 3.93 17.06 17.71
N TRP A 170 4.84 17.83 18.31
CA TRP A 170 6.06 17.29 18.94
C TRP A 170 5.76 16.46 20.21
N ARG A 171 4.64 16.74 20.87
CA ARG A 171 4.16 15.95 22.02
C ARG A 171 3.80 14.54 21.58
N GLY A 172 3.04 14.42 20.48
CA GLY A 172 2.71 13.15 19.86
C GLY A 172 3.94 12.30 19.62
N ILE A 173 4.95 12.87 18.95
CA ILE A 173 6.21 12.17 18.67
C ILE A 173 6.86 11.69 19.97
N ARG A 174 7.00 12.57 20.96
CA ARG A 174 7.69 12.23 22.21
C ARG A 174 7.00 11.11 22.99
N GLU A 175 5.69 10.99 22.87
CA GLU A 175 4.92 9.96 23.57
C GLU A 175 4.87 8.64 22.79
N THR A 176 4.81 8.68 21.45
CA THR A 176 4.60 7.49 20.61
C THR A 176 5.80 7.11 19.75
N TRP A 177 6.98 7.73 19.93
CA TRP A 177 8.17 7.40 19.15
C TRP A 177 8.54 5.91 19.16
N PRO A 178 8.39 5.13 20.25
CA PRO A 178 8.76 3.71 20.22
C PRO A 178 7.88 2.94 19.23
N ALA A 179 6.58 3.21 19.25
CA ALA A 179 5.63 2.61 18.32
C ALA A 179 5.88 3.06 16.87
N ALA A 180 6.21 4.34 16.64
CA ALA A 180 6.55 4.85 15.32
C ALA A 180 7.82 4.18 14.75
N ILE A 181 8.85 3.97 15.57
CA ILE A 181 10.06 3.22 15.17
C ILE A 181 9.73 1.76 14.89
N VAL A 182 8.94 1.11 15.72
CA VAL A 182 8.55 -0.29 15.49
C VAL A 182 7.79 -0.39 14.17
N ALA A 183 6.81 0.48 13.92
CA ALA A 183 6.02 0.49 12.70
C ALA A 183 6.89 0.72 11.45
N GLY A 184 7.62 1.84 11.43
CA GLY A 184 8.42 2.25 10.26
C GLY A 184 9.68 1.43 10.07
N GLY A 185 10.36 1.06 11.16
CA GLY A 185 11.61 0.28 11.12
C GLY A 185 11.39 -1.15 10.67
N SER A 186 10.38 -1.85 11.22
CA SER A 186 10.05 -3.20 10.76
C SER A 186 9.59 -3.19 9.29
N PHE A 187 8.79 -2.21 8.89
CA PHE A 187 8.39 -2.01 7.50
C PHE A 187 9.62 -1.81 6.60
N ALA A 188 10.48 -0.85 6.93
CA ALA A 188 11.66 -0.47 6.16
C ALA A 188 12.65 -1.63 6.00
N ILE A 189 12.92 -2.38 7.08
CA ILE A 189 13.83 -3.53 7.04
C ILE A 189 13.27 -4.62 6.14
N THR A 190 12.01 -4.99 6.32
CA THR A 190 11.39 -6.03 5.50
C THR A 190 11.27 -5.60 4.04
N GLN A 191 10.92 -4.33 3.78
CA GLN A 191 10.85 -3.77 2.42
C GLN A 191 12.21 -3.85 1.74
N TYR A 192 13.30 -3.46 2.43
CA TYR A 192 14.66 -3.59 1.92
C TYR A 192 15.03 -5.04 1.59
N LEU A 193 14.78 -5.98 2.52
CA LEU A 193 15.15 -7.39 2.33
C LEU A 193 14.41 -8.00 1.15
N THR A 194 13.11 -7.81 1.09
CA THR A 194 12.27 -8.41 0.05
C THR A 194 12.55 -7.81 -1.33
N SER A 195 12.76 -6.50 -1.43
CA SER A 195 13.08 -5.85 -2.71
C SER A 195 14.46 -6.22 -3.24
N ASN A 196 15.43 -6.52 -2.36
CA ASN A 196 16.80 -6.85 -2.76
C ASN A 196 17.03 -8.34 -3.02
N PHE A 197 16.25 -9.24 -2.40
CA PHE A 197 16.49 -10.68 -2.48
C PHE A 197 15.38 -11.48 -3.17
N ILE A 198 14.14 -10.99 -3.20
CA ILE A 198 13.00 -11.75 -3.71
C ILE A 198 12.51 -11.16 -5.04
N GLY A 199 12.19 -9.87 -5.04
CA GLY A 199 11.70 -9.17 -6.22
C GLY A 199 10.81 -7.98 -5.86
N PRO A 200 10.38 -7.22 -6.87
CA PRO A 200 9.55 -6.02 -6.67
C PRO A 200 8.08 -6.30 -6.32
N GLU A 201 7.60 -7.55 -6.35
CA GLU A 201 6.17 -7.86 -6.24
C GLU A 201 5.66 -8.01 -4.80
N LEU A 202 6.54 -8.44 -3.89
CA LEU A 202 6.22 -8.73 -2.50
C LEU A 202 6.60 -7.67 -1.44
N PRO A 203 7.42 -6.63 -1.71
CA PRO A 203 7.90 -5.75 -0.65
C PRO A 203 6.81 -5.14 0.21
N ASP A 204 5.76 -4.56 -0.38
CA ASP A 204 4.71 -3.90 0.40
C ASP A 204 3.88 -4.88 1.22
N ILE A 205 3.49 -6.02 0.64
CA ILE A 205 2.67 -7.00 1.33
C ILE A 205 3.40 -7.56 2.55
N THR A 206 4.65 -7.96 2.35
CA THR A 206 5.46 -8.57 3.40
C THR A 206 5.85 -7.56 4.48
N SER A 207 6.30 -6.35 4.09
CA SER A 207 6.67 -5.29 5.03
C SER A 207 5.48 -4.78 5.84
N ALA A 208 4.32 -4.63 5.22
CA ALA A 208 3.10 -4.25 5.89
C ALA A 208 2.64 -5.29 6.90
N LEU A 209 2.70 -6.59 6.57
CA LEU A 209 2.34 -7.66 7.50
C LEU A 209 3.31 -7.74 8.69
N VAL A 210 4.62 -7.69 8.41
CA VAL A 210 5.62 -7.67 9.49
C VAL A 210 5.41 -6.45 10.37
N SER A 211 5.18 -5.27 9.79
CA SER A 211 4.89 -4.03 10.51
C SER A 211 3.63 -4.12 11.36
N LEU A 212 2.53 -4.63 10.79
CA LEU A 212 1.26 -4.79 11.50
C LEU A 212 1.41 -5.75 12.69
N VAL A 213 2.07 -6.90 12.49
CA VAL A 213 2.30 -7.88 13.55
C VAL A 213 3.25 -7.34 14.62
N SER A 214 4.39 -6.77 14.22
CA SER A 214 5.38 -6.22 15.15
C SER A 214 4.79 -5.07 15.98
N LEU A 215 4.06 -4.15 15.35
CA LEU A 215 3.39 -3.05 16.06
C LEU A 215 2.29 -3.58 16.98
N THR A 216 1.48 -4.52 16.53
CA THR A 216 0.42 -5.12 17.37
C THR A 216 1.00 -5.82 18.61
N LEU A 217 2.05 -6.63 18.43
CA LEU A 217 2.71 -7.33 19.53
C LEU A 217 3.40 -6.36 20.48
N PHE A 218 4.05 -5.33 19.95
CA PHE A 218 4.68 -4.29 20.75
C PHE A 218 3.64 -3.55 21.60
N LEU A 219 2.50 -3.16 21.01
CA LEU A 219 1.43 -2.46 21.72
C LEU A 219 0.73 -3.31 22.78
N LYS A 220 0.77 -4.65 22.67
CA LYS A 220 0.29 -5.53 23.74
C LYS A 220 1.14 -5.46 25.01
N VAL A 221 2.43 -5.14 24.88
CA VAL A 221 3.39 -5.07 25.99
C VAL A 221 3.62 -3.63 26.45
N TRP A 222 3.53 -2.67 25.52
CA TRP A 222 3.82 -1.27 25.76
C TRP A 222 2.66 -0.37 25.31
N GLN A 223 2.27 0.56 26.16
CA GLN A 223 1.31 1.64 25.84
C GLN A 223 1.89 2.97 26.34
N PRO A 224 1.61 4.09 25.67
CA PRO A 224 2.15 5.40 26.05
C PRO A 224 1.66 5.82 27.46
N GLN A 225 2.56 6.36 28.29
CA GLN A 225 2.27 6.72 29.70
C GLN A 225 1.25 7.85 29.87
N GLY A 226 1.02 8.66 28.83
CA GLY A 226 -0.10 9.62 28.79
C GLY A 226 -1.48 8.97 28.64
N ALA A 227 -1.56 7.64 28.50
CA ALA A 227 -2.80 6.90 28.39
C ALA A 227 -3.52 6.59 29.71
N SER A 228 -2.79 6.64 30.81
CA SER A 228 -3.33 6.42 32.15
C SER A 228 -3.79 7.72 32.82
N GLU A 229 -3.19 8.87 32.51
CA GLU A 229 -3.47 10.13 33.23
C GLU A 229 -4.68 10.91 32.69
N ALA A 230 -4.98 10.86 31.38
CA ALA A 230 -6.16 11.52 30.82
C ALA A 230 -7.46 10.73 31.07
N LEU A 231 -7.38 9.40 31.25
CA LEU A 231 -8.52 8.56 31.64
C LEU A 231 -9.02 8.87 33.07
N ALA A 232 -8.15 9.37 33.94
CA ALA A 232 -8.48 9.69 35.33
C ALA A 232 -9.08 11.10 35.52
N ALA A 233 -8.97 11.99 34.51
CA ALA A 233 -9.10 13.43 34.72
C ALA A 233 -10.32 14.14 34.11
N GLY A 234 -11.23 13.51 33.36
CA GLY A 234 -12.36 14.30 32.85
C GLY A 234 -13.41 13.61 32.02
N GLY A 235 -14.55 13.32 32.65
CA GLY A 235 -15.82 13.41 31.95
C GLY A 235 -16.08 14.85 31.50
N GLY A 236 -16.50 15.00 30.24
CA GLY A 236 -17.14 16.22 29.73
C GLY A 236 -16.21 17.36 29.32
N ALA A 237 -15.77 17.35 28.04
CA ALA A 237 -15.59 18.55 27.22
C ALA A 237 -15.34 18.12 25.76
N ALA A 238 -16.39 17.65 25.09
CA ALA A 238 -16.36 17.54 23.64
C ALA A 238 -16.56 18.95 23.04
N VAL A 239 -15.79 19.23 21.99
CA VAL A 239 -16.01 20.30 20.98
C VAL A 239 -15.62 21.72 21.40
N ALA A 240 -14.36 22.13 21.14
CA ALA A 240 -14.01 23.51 20.72
C ALA A 240 -12.50 23.74 20.42
N GLY A 241 -11.58 22.89 20.87
CA GLY A 241 -10.14 23.06 20.61
C GLY A 241 -9.55 21.82 19.96
N GLY A 242 -8.86 21.98 18.83
CA GLY A 242 -8.29 20.91 17.98
C GLY A 242 -7.15 20.09 18.59
N GLY A 243 -7.27 19.67 19.86
CA GLY A 243 -6.40 18.68 20.48
C GLY A 243 -6.98 17.28 20.30
N PHE A 244 -6.52 16.55 19.28
CA PHE A 244 -6.87 15.15 19.06
C PHE A 244 -5.99 14.22 19.91
N GLY A 245 -6.24 14.25 21.22
CA GLY A 245 -5.68 13.32 22.21
C GLY A 245 -6.76 12.58 22.99
N GLY A 246 -7.99 12.52 22.46
CA GLY A 246 -9.12 11.89 23.12
C GLY A 246 -8.95 10.38 23.19
N GLN A 247 -8.50 9.87 24.33
CA GLN A 247 -8.44 8.44 24.61
C GLN A 247 -9.85 7.85 24.68
N ARG A 248 -10.04 6.74 23.99
CA ARG A 248 -11.18 5.85 24.23
C ARG A 248 -10.74 4.72 25.14
N SER A 249 -11.66 4.26 25.99
CA SER A 249 -11.47 3.04 26.75
C SER A 249 -11.15 1.89 25.78
N VAL A 250 -10.04 1.21 26.05
CA VAL A 250 -9.71 -0.03 25.35
C VAL A 250 -10.66 -1.08 25.90
N GLU A 251 -11.73 -1.36 25.17
CA GLU A 251 -12.58 -2.48 25.50
C GLU A 251 -11.97 -3.77 24.92
N PRO A 252 -11.96 -4.88 25.68
CA PRO A 252 -11.57 -6.18 25.16
C PRO A 252 -12.39 -6.49 23.90
N SER A 253 -11.76 -7.07 22.88
CA SER A 253 -12.52 -7.50 21.71
C SER A 253 -13.59 -8.49 22.16
N ALA A 254 -14.86 -8.21 21.84
CA ALA A 254 -15.98 -9.13 22.12
C ALA A 254 -15.86 -10.46 21.35
N TYR A 255 -14.88 -10.57 20.45
CA TYR A 255 -14.66 -11.68 19.54
C TYR A 255 -13.46 -12.52 19.97
N SER A 256 -13.59 -13.83 19.77
CA SER A 256 -12.52 -14.80 19.98
C SER A 256 -11.40 -14.66 18.93
N PHE A 257 -10.21 -15.17 19.26
CA PHE A 257 -9.07 -15.19 18.32
C PHE A 257 -9.43 -15.88 16.99
N GLY A 258 -10.24 -16.94 17.02
CA GLY A 258 -10.68 -17.65 15.81
C GLY A 258 -11.60 -16.80 14.92
N GLU A 259 -12.48 -15.99 15.52
CA GLU A 259 -13.33 -15.06 14.78
C GLU A 259 -12.52 -13.93 14.16
N ILE A 260 -11.52 -13.41 14.88
CA ILE A 260 -10.59 -12.42 14.34
C ILE A 260 -9.82 -13.03 13.17
N LEU A 261 -9.22 -14.22 13.33
CA LEU A 261 -8.49 -14.87 12.24
C LEU A 261 -9.38 -15.12 11.01
N LYS A 262 -10.64 -15.52 11.23
CA LYS A 262 -11.64 -15.69 10.17
C LYS A 262 -11.98 -14.38 9.48
N ALA A 263 -12.13 -13.28 10.23
CA ALA A 263 -12.42 -11.97 9.67
C ALA A 263 -11.27 -11.45 8.79
N TRP A 264 -10.02 -11.74 9.20
CA TRP A 264 -8.82 -11.42 8.43
C TRP A 264 -8.51 -12.43 7.31
N SER A 265 -9.19 -13.59 7.29
CA SER A 265 -8.90 -14.68 6.35
C SER A 265 -8.95 -14.31 4.86
N PRO A 266 -9.85 -13.44 4.37
CA PRO A 266 -9.86 -13.08 2.94
C PRO A 266 -8.55 -12.39 2.52
N PHE A 267 -8.00 -11.55 3.39
CA PHE A 267 -6.73 -10.86 3.19
C PHE A 267 -5.53 -11.81 3.31
N LEU A 268 -5.57 -12.75 4.26
CA LEU A 268 -4.54 -13.78 4.40
C LEU A 268 -4.53 -14.72 3.18
N VAL A 269 -5.70 -15.17 2.70
CA VAL A 269 -5.83 -15.99 1.50
C VAL A 269 -5.31 -15.22 0.28
N LEU A 270 -5.69 -13.96 0.13
CA LEU A 270 -5.18 -13.09 -0.94
C LEU A 270 -3.65 -13.03 -0.91
N THR A 271 -3.06 -12.81 0.26
CA THR A 271 -1.60 -12.79 0.45
C THR A 271 -0.95 -14.07 0.00
N VAL A 272 -1.48 -15.23 0.42
CA VAL A 272 -0.92 -16.54 0.08
C VAL A 272 -1.01 -16.79 -1.41
N LEU A 273 -2.17 -16.54 -2.02
CA LEU A 273 -2.38 -16.72 -3.46
C LEU A 273 -1.45 -15.83 -4.28
N VAL A 274 -1.35 -14.56 -3.91
CA VAL A 274 -0.43 -13.61 -4.54
C VAL A 274 1.01 -14.09 -4.39
N THR A 275 1.42 -14.48 -3.18
CA THR A 275 2.77 -14.95 -2.93
C THR A 275 3.09 -16.13 -3.83
N ILE A 276 2.22 -17.15 -3.88
CA ILE A 276 2.36 -18.31 -4.76
C ILE A 276 2.47 -17.87 -6.23
N TRP A 277 1.61 -16.96 -6.67
CA TRP A 277 1.60 -16.45 -8.05
C TRP A 277 2.91 -15.74 -8.42
N THR A 278 3.55 -15.08 -7.46
CA THR A 278 4.80 -14.34 -7.68
C THR A 278 6.06 -15.21 -7.68
N LEU A 279 5.98 -16.45 -7.18
CA LEU A 279 7.12 -17.36 -7.11
C LEU A 279 7.63 -17.72 -8.51
N LYS A 280 8.97 -17.78 -8.66
CA LYS A 280 9.63 -18.13 -9.93
C LYS A 280 9.10 -19.43 -10.57
N PRO A 281 8.90 -20.53 -9.82
CA PRO A 281 8.35 -21.77 -10.40
C PRO A 281 6.94 -21.59 -10.97
N PHE A 282 6.08 -20.81 -10.29
CA PHE A 282 4.71 -20.58 -10.76
C PHE A 282 4.70 -19.72 -12.02
N LYS A 283 5.49 -18.63 -12.03
CA LYS A 283 5.67 -17.78 -13.23
C LYS A 283 6.21 -18.57 -14.42
N ALA A 284 7.09 -19.55 -14.19
CA ALA A 284 7.66 -20.39 -15.24
C ALA A 284 6.60 -21.22 -15.98
N LEU A 285 5.48 -21.57 -15.33
CA LEU A 285 4.38 -22.28 -15.98
C LEU A 285 3.71 -21.47 -17.11
N PHE A 286 3.74 -20.14 -17.00
CA PHE A 286 3.15 -19.22 -17.98
C PHE A 286 4.19 -18.59 -18.92
N ALA A 287 5.48 -18.92 -18.75
CA ALA A 287 6.53 -18.47 -19.66
C ALA A 287 6.44 -19.20 -21.02
N PRO A 288 7.03 -18.66 -22.10
CA PRO A 288 7.09 -19.35 -23.39
C PRO A 288 7.66 -20.78 -23.22
N GLY A 289 6.86 -21.80 -23.57
CA GLY A 289 7.20 -23.21 -23.40
C GLY A 289 6.77 -23.86 -22.07
N GLY A 290 6.11 -23.11 -21.18
CA GLY A 290 5.53 -23.63 -19.94
C GLY A 290 4.18 -24.35 -20.15
N GLU A 291 3.81 -25.22 -19.20
CA GLU A 291 2.61 -26.07 -19.27
C GLU A 291 1.29 -25.28 -19.37
N LEU A 292 1.26 -24.05 -18.84
CA LEU A 292 0.10 -23.17 -18.81
C LEU A 292 0.19 -22.00 -19.81
N TYR A 293 1.19 -22.02 -20.71
CA TYR A 293 1.37 -20.96 -21.70
C TYR A 293 0.15 -20.78 -22.61
N TRP A 294 -0.65 -21.83 -22.82
CA TRP A 294 -1.90 -21.79 -23.60
C TRP A 294 -2.98 -20.86 -23.01
N LEU A 295 -2.85 -20.45 -21.73
CA LEU A 295 -3.72 -19.46 -21.09
C LEU A 295 -3.25 -18.02 -21.30
N VAL A 296 -2.07 -17.80 -21.88
CA VAL A 296 -1.48 -16.48 -22.09
C VAL A 296 -1.86 -15.96 -23.47
N PHE A 297 -2.80 -15.01 -23.50
CA PHE A 297 -3.22 -14.34 -24.73
C PHE A 297 -2.38 -13.08 -24.96
N ASN A 298 -1.60 -13.08 -26.04
CA ASN A 298 -0.86 -11.91 -26.49
C ASN A 298 -1.56 -11.30 -27.69
N PHE A 299 -1.97 -10.03 -27.57
CA PHE A 299 -2.60 -9.29 -28.67
C PHE A 299 -1.60 -8.28 -29.23
N ALA A 300 -1.17 -8.48 -30.48
CA ALA A 300 -0.39 -7.49 -31.20
C ALA A 300 -1.28 -6.28 -31.49
N ILE A 301 -0.85 -5.08 -31.08
CA ILE A 301 -1.61 -3.86 -31.34
C ILE A 301 -1.12 -3.25 -32.64
N PRO A 302 -2.00 -3.16 -33.67
CA PRO A 302 -1.63 -2.53 -34.93
C PRO A 302 -1.09 -1.12 -34.69
N HIS A 303 -0.05 -0.73 -35.43
CA HIS A 303 0.61 0.59 -35.35
C HIS A 303 1.42 0.87 -34.07
N LEU A 304 1.56 -0.12 -33.16
CA LEU A 304 2.43 -0.02 -31.97
C LEU A 304 3.38 -1.20 -31.82
N ASP A 305 2.97 -2.40 -32.25
CA ASP A 305 3.75 -3.62 -32.05
C ASP A 305 5.10 -3.56 -32.80
N GLN A 306 6.18 -3.85 -32.08
CA GLN A 306 7.58 -3.82 -32.56
C GLN A 306 8.09 -2.49 -33.17
N LEU A 307 7.36 -1.38 -33.06
CA LEU A 307 7.74 -0.10 -33.67
C LEU A 307 8.60 0.79 -32.76
N VAL A 308 8.65 0.50 -31.45
CA VAL A 308 9.58 1.16 -30.51
C VAL A 308 10.88 0.36 -30.45
N VAL A 309 11.78 0.62 -31.41
CA VAL A 309 13.16 0.16 -31.33
C VAL A 309 13.88 1.01 -30.29
N LYS A 310 14.20 0.43 -29.13
CA LYS A 310 15.00 1.11 -28.10
C LYS A 310 16.42 1.33 -28.63
N GLY A 311 16.71 2.54 -29.11
CA GLY A 311 18.08 2.98 -29.35
C GLY A 311 18.83 3.08 -28.03
N ALA A 312 20.11 2.69 -28.02
CA ALA A 312 20.98 2.84 -26.84
C ALA A 312 20.97 4.31 -26.35
N PRO A 313 21.07 4.56 -25.03
CA PRO A 313 21.10 5.91 -24.50
C PRO A 313 22.26 6.67 -25.14
N ILE A 314 21.95 7.89 -25.61
CA ILE A 314 22.88 8.79 -26.28
C ILE A 314 24.01 9.13 -25.30
N ALA A 315 25.07 8.33 -25.28
CA ALA A 315 26.36 8.76 -24.75
C ALA A 315 27.01 9.59 -25.85
N THR A 316 27.09 10.90 -25.66
CA THR A 316 27.72 11.85 -26.61
C THR A 316 29.24 11.70 -26.72
N SER A 317 29.87 10.82 -25.95
CA SER A 317 31.30 10.51 -26.07
C SER A 317 31.62 9.13 -25.51
N ALA A 318 32.43 8.36 -26.25
CA ALA A 318 33.11 7.19 -25.72
C ALA A 318 34.15 7.63 -24.69
N THR A 319 33.95 7.28 -23.43
CA THR A 319 35.00 7.31 -22.40
C THR A 319 35.68 5.94 -22.34
N PRO A 320 37.00 5.89 -22.09
CA PRO A 320 37.82 4.68 -22.18
C PRO A 320 37.39 3.57 -21.22
#